data_AF-A0A7V9I0X7-F1
#
_entry.id   AF-A0A7V9I0X7-F1
#
_cell.length_a   1.000
_cell.length_b   1.000
_cell.length_c   1.000
_cell.angle_alpha   90.00
_cell.angle_beta   90.00
_cell.angle_gamma   90.00
#
_symmetry.space_group_name_H-M   'P 1'
#
loop_
_entity.id
_entity.type
_entity.pdbx_description
1 polymer ?
#
loop_
_entity_poly.entity_id
_entity_poly.type
_entity_poly.pdbx_seq_one_letter_code
_entity_poly.pdbx_strand_id
1 'polypeptide(L)'
;MYVEGNTLFAMPVDLRRLAAAGPAARVIDGVKSDDSRGGAQFAVSGLGTLAYLPGRNSFDPRPVAWMERSGAMTVLRTTPAQWSNPEFSPDGAVPSGRWCVPRREPAPMGVA
;
A
#
# COMPACT_ATOMS: atom_id res chain seq x y z
N MET A 1 -16.26 -13.28 6.05
CA MET A 1 -15.81 -12.09 6.81
C MET A 1 -15.37 -11.05 5.81
N TYR A 2 -15.47 -9.77 6.14
CA TYR A 2 -14.98 -8.67 5.32
C TYR A 2 -14.48 -7.53 6.22
N VAL A 3 -13.77 -6.57 5.64
CA VAL A 3 -13.25 -5.41 6.38
C VAL A 3 -13.75 -4.12 5.76
N GLU A 4 -14.17 -3.20 6.62
CA GLU A 4 -14.59 -1.84 6.27
C GLU A 4 -13.98 -0.88 7.30
N GLY A 5 -13.21 0.11 6.87
CA GLY A 5 -12.61 1.13 7.75
C GLY A 5 -11.84 0.54 8.94
N ASN A 6 -10.89 -0.37 8.68
CA ASN A 6 -10.13 -1.13 9.70
C ASN A 6 -10.98 -2.00 10.65
N THR A 7 -12.27 -2.20 10.37
CA THR A 7 -13.18 -2.97 11.21
C THR A 7 -13.48 -4.31 10.55
N LEU A 8 -13.25 -5.41 11.28
CA LEU A 8 -13.56 -6.75 10.82
C LEU A 8 -15.03 -7.09 11.13
N PHE A 9 -15.77 -7.47 10.11
CA PHE A 9 -17.15 -7.92 10.20
C PHE A 9 -17.27 -9.40 9.85
N ALA A 10 -18.16 -10.10 10.54
CA ALA A 10 -18.57 -11.47 10.23
C ALA A 10 -20.06 -11.49 9.88
N MET A 11 -20.39 -12.08 8.75
CA MET A 11 -21.76 -12.32 8.32
C MET A 11 -21.96 -13.83 8.17
N PRO A 12 -23.02 -14.40 8.77
CA PRO A 12 -23.33 -15.81 8.57
C PRO A 12 -23.79 -16.03 7.12
N VAL A 13 -23.36 -17.13 6.51
CA VAL A 13 -23.71 -17.51 5.13
C VAL A 13 -24.33 -18.90 5.14
N ASP A 14 -25.51 -19.04 4.52
CA ASP A 14 -26.09 -20.34 4.22
C ASP A 14 -25.39 -20.91 2.99
N LEU A 15 -24.58 -21.95 3.18
CA LEU A 15 -23.79 -22.58 2.12
C LEU A 15 -24.64 -23.35 1.11
N ARG A 16 -25.87 -23.75 1.47
CA ARG A 16 -26.78 -24.44 0.54
C ARG A 16 -27.44 -23.45 -0.41
N ARG A 17 -27.75 -22.26 0.08
CA ARG A 17 -28.42 -21.19 -0.70
C ARG A 17 -27.44 -20.18 -1.29
N LEU A 18 -26.17 -20.22 -0.88
CA LEU A 18 -25.14 -19.24 -1.19
C LEU A 18 -25.60 -17.80 -0.90
N ALA A 19 -26.28 -17.62 0.23
CA ALA A 19 -26.90 -16.36 0.61
C ALA A 19 -26.57 -15.97 2.05
N ALA A 20 -26.65 -14.67 2.34
CA ALA A 20 -26.55 -14.19 3.71
C ALA A 20 -27.66 -14.80 4.57
N ALA A 21 -27.28 -15.36 5.73
CA ALA A 21 -28.21 -15.96 6.69
C ALA A 21 -28.59 -14.99 7.82
N GLY A 22 -28.14 -13.74 7.75
CA GLY A 22 -28.38 -12.71 8.76
C GLY A 22 -27.51 -11.48 8.53
N PRO A 23 -27.66 -10.45 9.38
CA PRO A 23 -26.85 -9.24 9.31
C PRO A 23 -25.38 -9.51 9.64
N ALA A 24 -24.50 -8.65 9.14
CA ALA A 24 -23.10 -8.65 9.55
C ALA A 24 -22.96 -8.10 10.99
N ALA A 25 -22.18 -8.78 11.82
CA ALA A 25 -21.81 -8.34 13.15
C ALA A 25 -20.35 -7.85 13.15
N ARG A 26 -20.10 -6.78 13.90
CA ARG A 26 -18.75 -6.29 14.17
C ARG A 26 -18.01 -7.28 15.07
N VAL A 27 -16.79 -7.64 14.68
CA VAL A 27 -15.96 -8.61 15.39
C VAL A 27 -14.84 -7.90 16.15
N ILE A 28 -14.01 -7.14 15.45
CA ILE A 28 -12.87 -6.40 16.02
C ILE A 28 -12.71 -5.06 15.29
N ASP A 29 -12.47 -4.00 16.07
CA ASP A 29 -12.04 -2.69 15.58
C ASP A 29 -10.51 -2.61 15.49
N GLY A 30 -9.98 -1.86 14.52
CA GLY A 30 -8.55 -1.53 14.45
C GLY A 30 -7.65 -2.67 13.95
N VAL A 31 -8.17 -3.52 13.07
CA VAL A 31 -7.34 -4.49 12.33
C VAL A 31 -6.53 -3.74 11.28
N LYS A 32 -5.22 -4.00 11.24
CA LYS A 32 -4.35 -3.43 10.21
C LYS A 32 -4.83 -3.87 8.83
N SER A 33 -5.10 -2.93 7.96
CA SER A 33 -5.56 -3.16 6.59
C SER A 33 -4.67 -2.47 5.56
N ASP A 34 -4.94 -2.71 4.29
CA ASP A 34 -4.35 -1.94 3.19
C ASP A 34 -5.49 -1.30 2.41
N ASP A 35 -5.76 -0.02 2.65
CA ASP A 35 -6.82 0.70 1.90
C ASP A 35 -6.49 0.84 0.41
N SER A 36 -5.20 0.77 0.04
CA SER A 36 -4.77 0.98 -1.34
C SER A 36 -4.92 -0.27 -2.21
N ARG A 37 -4.88 -1.46 -1.60
CA ARG A 37 -4.98 -2.76 -2.30
C ARG A 37 -6.12 -3.65 -1.84
N GLY A 38 -6.83 -3.24 -0.78
CA GLY A 38 -7.81 -4.05 -0.08
C GLY A 38 -7.17 -5.13 0.78
N GLY A 39 -7.90 -5.57 1.80
CA GLY A 39 -7.51 -6.67 2.67
C GLY A 39 -7.07 -6.24 4.07
N ALA A 40 -7.02 -7.21 4.97
CA ALA A 40 -6.71 -7.00 6.37
C ALA A 40 -5.85 -8.13 6.94
N GLN A 41 -5.05 -7.80 7.93
CA GLN A 41 -4.05 -8.67 8.53
C GLN A 41 -4.68 -9.46 9.68
N PHE A 42 -5.34 -10.57 9.35
CA PHE A 42 -5.92 -11.50 10.32
C PHE A 42 -5.88 -12.95 9.82
N ALA A 43 -5.99 -13.90 10.75
CA ALA A 43 -6.13 -15.32 10.48
C ALA A 43 -7.11 -15.95 11.48
N VAL A 44 -7.90 -16.93 11.02
CA VAL A 44 -8.85 -17.68 11.85
C VAL A 44 -8.48 -19.16 11.79
N SER A 45 -8.28 -19.79 12.93
CA SER A 45 -8.08 -21.23 13.01
C SER A 45 -9.41 -22.00 12.86
N GLY A 46 -9.34 -23.26 12.45
CA GLY A 46 -10.53 -24.13 12.39
C GLY A 46 -11.18 -24.39 13.76
N LEU A 47 -10.48 -24.10 14.86
CA LEU A 47 -11.00 -24.19 16.23
C LEU A 47 -11.63 -22.87 16.72
N GLY A 48 -11.63 -21.81 15.89
CA GLY A 48 -12.27 -20.54 16.20
C GLY A 48 -11.36 -19.47 16.83
N THR A 49 -10.07 -19.75 17.03
CA THR A 49 -9.11 -18.71 17.46
C THR A 49 -8.86 -17.71 16.34
N LEU A 50 -8.98 -16.41 16.64
CA LEU A 50 -8.68 -15.29 15.76
C LEU A 50 -7.36 -14.62 16.17
N ALA A 51 -6.40 -14.57 15.25
CA ALA A 51 -5.18 -13.77 15.37
C ALA A 51 -5.25 -12.57 14.42
N TYR A 52 -4.78 -11.40 14.85
CA TYR A 52 -4.80 -10.18 14.04
C TYR A 52 -3.64 -9.26 14.39
N LEU A 53 -3.25 -8.41 13.43
CA LEU A 53 -2.33 -7.31 13.69
C LEU A 53 -3.13 -6.05 14.03
N PRO A 54 -2.97 -5.48 15.23
CA PRO A 54 -3.59 -4.20 15.56
C PRO A 54 -2.88 -3.08 14.78
N GLY A 55 -3.65 -2.09 14.34
CA GLY A 55 -3.10 -0.89 13.74
C GLY A 55 -4.06 -0.21 12.78
N ARG A 56 -3.82 1.08 12.55
CA ARG A 56 -4.45 1.83 11.47
C ARG A 56 -3.57 1.77 10.25
N ASN A 57 -4.18 1.98 9.10
CA ASN A 57 -3.45 2.07 7.85
C ASN A 57 -2.56 3.30 7.93
N SER A 58 -1.26 3.05 7.97
CA SER A 58 -0.23 4.08 7.96
C SER A 58 0.16 4.22 6.51
N PHE A 59 -0.57 5.05 5.78
CA PHE A 59 0.01 5.63 4.58
C PHE A 59 1.11 6.57 5.04
N ASP A 60 2.36 6.21 4.75
CA ASP A 60 3.53 7.03 5.04
C ASP A 60 3.94 7.74 3.74
N PRO A 61 3.39 8.92 3.44
CA PRO A 61 3.76 9.65 2.24
C PRO A 61 5.24 10.00 2.30
N ARG A 62 5.96 9.63 1.24
CA ARG A 62 7.39 9.90 1.11
C ARG A 62 7.64 10.87 -0.05
N PRO A 63 8.69 11.71 0.02
CA PRO A 63 9.19 12.42 -1.15
C PRO A 63 9.75 11.42 -2.18
N VAL A 64 9.91 11.86 -3.43
CA VAL A 64 10.70 11.10 -4.41
C VAL A 64 12.16 11.54 -4.28
N ALA A 65 13.06 10.57 -4.10
CA ALA A 65 14.49 10.80 -4.06
C ALA A 65 15.23 9.90 -5.05
N TRP A 66 16.31 10.43 -5.61
CA TRP A 66 17.33 9.68 -6.32
C TRP A 66 18.35 9.15 -5.33
N MET A 67 18.76 7.90 -5.51
CA MET A 67 19.85 7.30 -4.73
C MET A 67 20.99 6.93 -5.69
N GLU A 68 22.19 7.42 -5.39
CA GLU A 68 23.40 7.00 -6.06
C GLU A 68 23.94 5.68 -5.48
N ARG A 69 24.81 4.99 -6.23
CA ARG A 69 25.44 3.74 -5.75
C ARG A 69 26.27 3.92 -4.48
N SER A 70 26.74 5.13 -4.20
CA SER A 70 27.43 5.51 -2.96
C SER A 70 26.50 5.58 -1.74
N GLY A 71 25.18 5.54 -1.95
CA GLY A 71 24.17 5.83 -0.94
C GLY A 71 23.80 7.31 -0.83
N ALA A 72 24.43 8.19 -1.62
CA ALA A 72 24.06 9.61 -1.64
C ALA A 72 22.62 9.79 -2.16
N MET A 73 21.81 10.56 -1.44
CA MET A 73 20.39 10.78 -1.72
C MET A 73 20.14 12.22 -2.17
N THR A 74 19.44 12.41 -3.28
CA THR A 74 19.00 13.74 -3.76
C THR A 74 17.49 13.75 -3.91
N VAL A 75 16.79 14.66 -3.24
CA VAL A 75 15.33 14.80 -3.37
C VAL A 75 14.98 15.38 -4.74
N LEU A 76 14.12 14.68 -5.49
CA LEU A 76 13.61 15.13 -6.79
C LEU A 76 12.24 15.81 -6.66
N ARG A 77 11.42 15.37 -5.69
CA ARG A 77 10.12 15.97 -5.36
C ARG A 77 9.94 15.97 -3.86
N THR A 78 9.78 17.16 -3.30
CA THR A 78 9.65 17.38 -1.85
C THR A 78 8.26 17.06 -1.33
N THR A 79 7.21 17.22 -2.15
CA THR A 79 5.83 16.91 -1.76
C THR A 79 5.69 15.43 -1.40
N PRO A 80 5.33 15.09 -0.16
CA PRO A 80 5.06 13.71 0.21
C PRO A 80 3.75 13.21 -0.42
N ALA A 81 3.77 12.06 -1.10
CA ALA A 81 2.58 11.47 -1.71
C ALA A 81 2.70 9.96 -1.92
N GLN A 82 1.60 9.31 -2.34
CA GLN A 82 1.59 7.87 -2.66
C GLN A 82 2.07 7.69 -4.09
N TRP A 83 3.38 7.72 -4.27
CA TRP A 83 3.97 7.53 -5.59
C TRP A 83 3.79 6.07 -6.04
N SER A 84 3.26 5.87 -7.24
CA SER A 84 3.11 4.56 -7.86
C SER A 84 3.49 4.64 -9.33
N ASN A 85 3.98 3.52 -9.88
CA ASN A 85 4.34 3.36 -11.29
C ASN A 85 5.26 4.50 -11.83
N PRO A 86 6.43 4.75 -11.23
CA PRO A 86 7.34 5.78 -11.72
C PRO A 86 7.88 5.39 -13.10
N GLU A 87 7.83 6.32 -14.06
CA GLU A 87 8.47 6.16 -15.38
C GLU A 87 9.62 7.16 -15.51
N PHE A 88 10.63 6.85 -16.32
CA PHE A 88 11.60 7.88 -16.75
C PHE A 88 11.07 8.59 -17.98
N SER A 89 11.21 9.92 -18.01
CA SER A 89 10.96 10.62 -19.26
C SER A 89 12.07 10.30 -20.26
N PRO A 90 11.76 9.89 -21.50
CA PRO A 90 12.76 9.67 -22.54
C PRO A 90 13.59 10.92 -22.85
N ASP A 91 12.98 12.11 -22.83
CA ASP A 91 13.60 13.39 -23.17
C ASP A 91 13.87 14.28 -21.94
N GLY A 92 13.54 13.79 -20.74
CA GLY A 92 13.66 14.55 -19.50
C GLY A 92 12.53 15.57 -19.26
N ALA A 93 11.61 15.76 -20.21
CA ALA A 93 10.43 16.60 -20.05
C ALA A 93 9.29 15.81 -19.40
N VAL A 94 8.50 16.47 -18.54
CA VAL A 94 7.38 15.83 -17.82
C VAL A 94 6.07 16.30 -18.46
N PRO A 95 5.36 15.49 -19.26
CA PRO A 95 4.05 15.88 -19.78
C PRO A 95 3.04 15.95 -18.64
N SER A 96 2.13 16.92 -18.67
CA SER A 96 1.02 17.01 -17.72
C SER A 96 0.21 15.71 -17.73
N GLY A 97 0.20 14.97 -16.61
CA GLY A 97 -0.61 13.76 -16.44
C GLY A 97 0.14 12.41 -16.50
N ARG A 98 1.45 12.39 -16.78
CA ARG A 98 2.33 11.22 -16.56
C ARG A 98 3.46 11.58 -15.60
N TRP A 99 3.69 10.72 -14.61
CA TRP A 99 4.75 10.93 -13.62
C TRP A 99 6.09 10.43 -14.17
N CYS A 100 6.89 11.37 -14.70
CA CYS A 100 8.21 11.06 -15.21
C CYS A 100 9.33 11.58 -14.28
N VAL A 101 10.31 10.74 -14.01
CA VAL A 101 11.57 11.09 -13.36
C VAL A 101 12.55 11.54 -14.46
N PRO A 102 13.27 12.66 -14.31
CA PRO A 102 14.29 13.05 -15.28
C PRO A 102 15.39 11.99 -15.36
N ARG A 103 15.84 11.65 -16.58
CA ARG A 103 16.99 10.79 -16.77
C ARG A 103 18.24 11.53 -16.30
N ARG A 104 18.96 11.01 -15.30
CA ARG A 104 20.35 11.41 -15.00
C ARG A 104 21.29 10.28 -15.39
N GLU A 105 22.30 10.58 -16.20
CA GLU A 105 23.43 9.67 -16.38
C GLU A 105 24.18 9.53 -15.05
N PRO A 106 24.66 8.32 -14.72
CA PRO A 106 25.59 8.17 -13.61
C PRO A 106 26.82 9.04 -13.88
N ALA A 107 27.29 9.77 -12.87
CA ALA A 107 28.57 10.46 -12.96
C ALA A 107 29.64 9.46 -13.44
N PRO A 108 30.52 9.84 -14.38
CA PRO A 108 31.56 8.94 -14.85
C PRO A 108 32.34 8.44 -13.64
N MET A 109 32.44 7.12 -13.50
CA MET A 109 33.33 6.50 -12.53
C MET A 109 34.74 6.98 -12.91
N GLY A 110 35.27 7.94 -12.15
CA GLY A 110 36.67 8.32 -12.28
C GLY A 110 37.51 7.08 -12.06
N VAL A 111 38.16 6.60 -13.12
CA VAL A 111 39.20 5.58 -13.01
C VAL A 111 40.38 6.27 -12.34
N ALA A 112 40.68 5.86 -11.11
CA ALA A 112 41.91 6.23 -10.41
C ALA A 112 43.10 5.45 -10.99
#